data_AF-A0A5J6YTQ9-F1
#
_entry.id   AF-A0A5J6YTQ9-F1
#
_cell.length_a   1.000
_cell.length_b   1.000
_cell.length_c   1.000
_cell.angle_alpha   90.00
_cell.angle_beta   90.00
_cell.angle_gamma   90.00
#
_symmetry.space_group_name_H-M   'P 1'
#
loop_
_entity.id
_entity.type
_entity.pdbx_description
1 polymer ?
#
loop_
_entity_poly.entity_id
_entity_poly.type
_entity_poly.pdbx_seq_one_letter_code
_entity_poly.pdbx_strand_id
1 'polypeptide(L)'
;MPARDLAFRLLPAALLGTLAWAAAQGRAYPDYYPSKPGTHWTYSNGETQVVGPAVTYRGVRVVPVSHQFGGKTFTQDLLEYRPDGSVWLRGVNAGGRLGWYAAPLNVYPPAPLTPGQRWSSGKGSLKSVSTVTGIAAINGAGRKYNAFSIRTETNAGGQISAQTTYFVPGLGVVRYETADGVQIDLER
;
A
#
# COMPACT_ATOMS: atom_id res chain seq x y z
N MET A 1 -36.70 -57.39 31.93
CA MET A 1 -36.30 -56.08 32.51
C MET A 1 -34.84 -55.84 32.18
N PRO A 2 -34.46 -54.62 31.77
CA PRO A 2 -33.54 -54.43 30.64
C PRO A 2 -32.17 -53.83 31.04
N ALA A 3 -31.36 -53.61 29.99
CA ALA A 3 -30.19 -52.73 29.89
C ALA A 3 -28.80 -53.35 30.16
N ARG A 4 -28.01 -53.50 29.09
CA ARG A 4 -26.56 -53.32 29.11
C ARG A 4 -26.13 -52.53 27.87
N ASP A 5 -26.11 -51.23 28.09
CA ASP A 5 -25.32 -50.14 27.54
C ASP A 5 -24.48 -50.39 26.27
N LEU A 6 -24.86 -49.63 25.24
CA LEU A 6 -24.07 -49.26 24.08
C LEU A 6 -22.86 -48.40 24.51
N ALA A 7 -21.66 -48.93 24.32
CA ALA A 7 -20.42 -48.17 24.51
C ALA A 7 -20.30 -47.08 23.42
N PHE A 8 -20.43 -45.83 23.86
CA PHE A 8 -20.25 -44.61 23.07
C PHE A 8 -18.77 -44.49 22.64
N ARG A 9 -18.51 -44.46 21.33
CA ARG A 9 -17.20 -44.07 20.79
C ARG A 9 -17.06 -42.55 20.91
N LEU A 10 -16.20 -42.08 21.82
CA LEU A 10 -15.76 -40.68 21.86
C LEU A 10 -14.63 -40.48 20.84
N LEU A 11 -14.95 -39.78 19.75
CA LEU A 11 -13.96 -39.18 18.84
C LEU A 11 -13.37 -37.92 19.50
N PRO A 12 -12.05 -37.67 19.43
CA PRO A 12 -11.44 -36.50 20.06
C PRO A 12 -11.74 -35.21 19.27
N ALA A 13 -12.52 -34.33 19.88
CA ALA A 13 -12.83 -32.98 19.42
C ALA A 13 -11.64 -32.01 19.64
N ALA A 14 -10.53 -32.23 18.96
CA ALA A 14 -9.29 -31.45 19.18
C ALA A 14 -8.66 -30.88 17.88
N LEU A 15 -9.48 -30.46 16.90
CA LEU A 15 -8.95 -29.89 15.63
C LEU A 15 -9.60 -28.58 15.16
N LEU A 16 -10.39 -27.90 15.99
CA LEU A 16 -11.08 -26.66 15.60
C LEU A 16 -10.45 -25.36 16.15
N GLY A 17 -9.33 -25.46 16.88
CA GLY A 17 -8.73 -24.31 17.58
C GLY A 17 -7.76 -23.43 16.76
N THR A 18 -7.32 -23.85 15.58
CA THR A 18 -6.21 -23.17 14.85
C THR A 18 -6.67 -22.15 13.80
N LEU A 19 -7.96 -22.09 13.45
CA LEU A 19 -8.48 -21.17 12.43
C LEU A 19 -8.83 -19.76 12.96
N ALA A 20 -8.91 -19.57 14.28
CA ALA A 20 -9.25 -18.27 14.86
C ALA A 20 -8.06 -17.28 14.90
N TRP A 21 -6.82 -17.76 14.71
CA TRP A 21 -5.63 -16.90 14.78
C TRP A 21 -5.37 -16.07 13.51
N ALA A 22 -5.88 -16.52 12.35
CA ALA A 22 -5.70 -15.80 11.09
C ALA A 22 -6.54 -14.51 11.00
N ALA A 23 -7.69 -14.45 11.70
CA ALA A 23 -8.58 -13.29 11.67
C ALA A 23 -8.10 -12.11 12.53
N ALA A 24 -7.15 -12.33 13.44
CA ALA A 24 -6.71 -11.30 14.39
C ALA A 24 -5.60 -10.36 13.87
N GLN A 25 -4.98 -10.67 12.73
CA GLN A 25 -3.82 -9.91 12.22
C GLN A 25 -4.20 -8.54 11.61
N GLY A 26 -5.48 -8.30 11.29
CA GLY A 26 -5.95 -7.03 10.72
C GLY A 26 -5.87 -5.83 11.66
N ARG A 27 -5.60 -6.04 12.96
CA ARG A 27 -5.47 -4.97 13.98
C ARG A 27 -4.02 -4.62 14.36
N ALA A 28 -3.01 -5.28 13.78
CA ALA A 28 -1.63 -5.09 14.22
C ALA A 28 -1.02 -3.72 13.82
N TYR A 29 -1.56 -3.05 12.80
CA TYR A 29 -1.06 -1.77 12.31
C TYR A 29 -2.23 -0.78 12.12
N PRO A 30 -2.57 0.04 13.14
CA PRO A 30 -3.69 1.00 13.04
C PRO A 30 -3.47 2.10 11.98
N ASP A 31 -2.24 2.29 11.51
CA ASP A 31 -1.85 3.17 10.41
C ASP A 31 -1.16 2.36 9.29
N TYR A 32 -1.78 1.23 8.89
CA TYR A 32 -1.18 0.26 7.96
C TYR A 32 -0.60 0.94 6.72
N TYR A 33 -1.35 1.87 6.13
CA TYR A 33 -0.89 2.81 5.10
C TYR A 33 -0.73 4.21 5.73
N PRO A 34 0.51 4.66 6.04
CA PRO A 34 0.72 5.90 6.76
C PRO A 34 0.08 7.11 6.10
N SER A 35 -0.65 7.89 6.88
CA SER A 35 -1.43 9.05 6.39
C SER A 35 -1.44 10.26 7.32
N LYS A 36 -0.73 10.17 8.44
CA LYS A 36 -0.67 11.24 9.44
C LYS A 36 0.03 12.48 8.86
N PRO A 37 -0.57 13.69 8.97
CA PRO A 37 0.09 14.92 8.56
C PRO A 37 1.42 15.15 9.28
N GLY A 38 2.43 15.60 8.54
CA GLY A 38 3.79 15.81 9.02
C GLY A 38 4.70 14.57 8.93
N THR A 39 4.13 13.38 8.66
CA THR A 39 4.95 12.22 8.30
C THR A 39 5.73 12.52 7.03
N HIS A 40 6.99 12.12 7.00
CA HIS A 40 7.85 12.33 5.85
C HIS A 40 8.87 11.20 5.71
N TRP A 41 9.33 11.02 4.48
CA TRP A 41 10.36 10.05 4.11
C TRP A 41 11.36 10.75 3.21
N THR A 42 12.65 10.62 3.48
CA THR A 42 13.69 11.07 2.55
C THR A 42 14.40 9.90 1.94
N TYR A 43 14.62 9.97 0.64
CA TYR A 43 15.19 8.92 -0.18
C TYR A 43 16.55 9.32 -0.75
N SER A 44 17.35 8.32 -1.12
CA SER A 44 18.74 8.47 -1.59
C SER A 44 18.89 9.25 -2.89
N ASN A 45 17.81 9.46 -3.65
CA ASN A 45 17.77 10.36 -4.80
C ASN A 45 17.60 11.85 -4.42
N GLY A 46 17.56 12.17 -3.12
CA GLY A 46 17.32 13.52 -2.60
C GLY A 46 15.84 13.92 -2.53
N GLU A 47 14.92 13.02 -2.88
CA GLU A 47 13.49 13.24 -2.75
C GLU A 47 13.07 13.18 -1.28
N THR A 48 12.23 14.11 -0.84
CA THR A 48 11.50 14.04 0.41
C THR A 48 10.01 14.01 0.14
N GLN A 49 9.34 12.94 0.53
CA GLN A 49 7.89 12.84 0.50
C GLN A 49 7.32 13.36 1.83
N VAL A 50 6.31 14.22 1.78
CA VAL A 50 5.71 14.84 2.98
C VAL A 50 4.19 14.72 2.92
N VAL A 51 3.61 14.12 3.96
CA VAL A 51 2.17 14.04 4.13
C VAL A 51 1.63 15.37 4.65
N GLY A 52 0.79 16.03 3.88
CA GLY A 52 0.10 17.25 4.27
C GLY A 52 -1.21 17.00 5.03
N PRO A 53 -1.83 18.06 5.58
CA PRO A 53 -3.16 17.95 6.15
C PRO A 53 -4.19 17.58 5.09
N ALA A 54 -5.20 16.80 5.48
CA ALA A 54 -6.30 16.47 4.59
C ALA A 54 -7.05 17.74 4.12
N VAL A 55 -7.34 17.79 2.83
CA VAL A 55 -8.01 18.89 2.14
C VAL A 55 -9.13 18.34 1.27
N THR A 56 -10.14 19.17 0.96
CA THR A 56 -11.25 18.75 0.11
C THR A 56 -11.07 19.32 -1.29
N TYR A 57 -10.99 18.44 -2.30
CA TYR A 57 -11.03 18.80 -3.71
C TYR A 57 -12.27 18.21 -4.36
N ARG A 58 -13.07 19.03 -5.03
CA ARG A 58 -14.27 18.59 -5.77
C ARG A 58 -15.21 17.70 -4.93
N GLY A 59 -15.38 18.04 -3.65
CA GLY A 59 -16.21 17.28 -2.70
C GLY A 59 -15.58 16.00 -2.15
N VAL A 60 -14.36 15.65 -2.56
CA VAL A 60 -13.63 14.48 -2.05
C VAL A 60 -12.56 14.93 -1.08
N ARG A 61 -12.56 14.36 0.13
CA ARG A 61 -11.48 14.54 1.11
C ARG A 61 -10.27 13.73 0.68
N VAL A 62 -9.15 14.40 0.46
CA VAL A 62 -7.86 13.80 0.06
C VAL A 62 -6.76 14.22 1.01
N VAL A 63 -5.79 13.34 1.21
CA VAL A 63 -4.54 13.58 1.91
C VAL A 63 -3.46 13.82 0.85
N PRO A 64 -2.90 15.03 0.79
CA PRO A 64 -1.85 15.34 -0.17
C PRO A 64 -0.51 14.76 0.28
N VAL A 65 0.23 14.12 -0.62
CA VAL A 65 1.63 13.72 -0.41
C VAL A 65 2.52 14.52 -1.35
N SER A 66 3.28 15.46 -0.82
CA SER A 66 4.19 16.31 -1.60
C SER A 66 5.50 15.60 -1.87
N HIS A 67 5.95 15.62 -3.12
CA HIS A 67 7.27 15.15 -3.54
C HIS A 67 8.19 16.36 -3.67
N GLN A 68 9.19 16.44 -2.81
CA GLN A 68 10.07 17.60 -2.69
C GLN A 68 11.52 17.26 -3.04
N PHE A 69 12.22 18.17 -3.71
CA PHE A 69 13.68 18.11 -3.85
C PHE A 69 14.26 19.43 -3.39
N GLY A 70 15.25 19.40 -2.48
CA GLY A 70 15.81 20.61 -1.89
C GLY A 70 14.75 21.49 -1.18
N GLY A 71 13.72 20.89 -0.59
CA GLY A 71 12.62 21.58 0.10
C GLY A 71 11.56 22.21 -0.82
N LYS A 72 11.72 22.11 -2.15
CA LYS A 72 10.73 22.61 -3.12
C LYS A 72 9.80 21.47 -3.54
N THR A 73 8.49 21.66 -3.44
CA THR A 73 7.50 20.71 -3.97
C THR A 73 7.49 20.75 -5.51
N PHE A 74 7.67 19.59 -6.14
CA PHE A 74 7.59 19.41 -7.59
C PHE A 74 6.23 18.88 -8.02
N THR A 75 5.79 17.81 -7.34
CA THR A 75 4.48 17.19 -7.52
C THR A 75 3.84 16.92 -6.17
N GLN A 76 2.53 16.70 -6.19
CA GLN A 76 1.80 16.27 -5.02
C GLN A 76 0.69 15.30 -5.43
N ASP A 77 0.76 14.10 -4.90
CA ASP A 77 -0.27 13.08 -5.06
C ASP A 77 -1.46 13.40 -4.15
N LEU A 78 -2.67 13.26 -4.66
CA LEU A 78 -3.91 13.50 -3.92
C LEU A 78 -4.55 12.14 -3.58
N LEU A 79 -4.27 11.63 -2.39
CA LEU A 79 -4.68 10.30 -1.96
C LEU A 79 -6.00 10.35 -1.19
N GLU A 80 -7.00 9.61 -1.63
CA GLU A 80 -8.22 9.36 -0.86
C GLU A 80 -8.05 8.06 -0.07
N TYR A 81 -8.14 8.18 1.25
CA TYR A 81 -8.20 7.04 2.17
C TYR A 81 -9.67 6.72 2.43
N ARG A 82 -10.11 5.53 2.01
CA ARG A 82 -11.52 5.12 2.08
C ARG A 82 -11.84 4.36 3.37
N PRO A 83 -13.12 4.32 3.79
CA PRO A 83 -13.54 3.59 4.99
C PRO A 83 -13.24 2.08 4.98
N ASP A 84 -13.12 1.48 3.80
CA ASP A 84 -12.73 0.07 3.63
C ASP A 84 -11.22 -0.17 3.84
N GLY A 85 -10.44 0.88 4.10
CA GLY A 85 -8.99 0.82 4.29
C GLY A 85 -8.17 0.88 3.00
N SER A 86 -8.81 1.06 1.83
CA SER A 86 -8.10 1.22 0.56
C SER A 86 -7.63 2.67 0.33
N VAL A 87 -6.57 2.81 -0.48
CA VAL A 87 -5.95 4.10 -0.81
C VAL A 87 -6.02 4.34 -2.31
N TRP A 88 -6.57 5.49 -2.71
CA TRP A 88 -6.84 5.82 -4.11
C TRP A 88 -6.23 7.15 -4.52
N LEU A 89 -5.42 7.15 -5.58
CA LEU A 89 -4.93 8.35 -6.21
C LEU A 89 -6.07 9.01 -7.02
N ARG A 90 -6.52 10.17 -6.55
CA ARG A 90 -7.58 10.98 -7.18
C ARG A 90 -7.05 11.95 -8.23
N GLY A 91 -5.80 12.35 -8.09
CA GLY A 91 -5.17 13.31 -8.98
C GLY A 91 -3.76 13.64 -8.53
N VAL A 92 -3.10 14.44 -9.34
CA VAL A 92 -1.75 14.93 -9.10
C VAL A 92 -1.76 16.43 -9.31
N ASN A 93 -1.19 17.17 -8.38
CA ASN A 93 -0.82 18.56 -8.58
C ASN A 93 0.64 18.61 -9.05
N ALA A 94 0.90 19.12 -10.26
CA ALA A 94 2.24 19.26 -10.80
C ALA A 94 2.42 20.67 -11.35
N GLY A 95 3.44 21.40 -10.89
CA GLY A 95 3.69 22.77 -11.34
C GLY A 95 2.49 23.72 -11.18
N GLY A 96 1.71 23.56 -10.09
CA GLY A 96 0.50 24.35 -9.82
C GLY A 96 -0.74 23.96 -10.64
N ARG A 97 -0.65 22.94 -11.50
CA ARG A 97 -1.77 22.44 -12.30
C ARG A 97 -2.34 21.17 -11.66
N LEU A 98 -3.65 21.19 -11.41
CA LEU A 98 -4.38 20.02 -10.93
C LEU A 98 -4.77 19.11 -12.11
N GLY A 99 -4.15 17.94 -12.19
CA GLY A 99 -4.65 16.81 -12.97
C GLY A 99 -5.58 15.95 -12.11
N TRP A 100 -6.87 15.90 -12.45
CA TRP A 100 -7.86 15.09 -11.72
C TRP A 100 -8.29 13.89 -12.56
N TYR A 101 -8.21 12.69 -11.99
CA TYR A 101 -8.58 11.48 -12.69
C TYR A 101 -10.11 11.27 -12.67
N ALA A 102 -10.69 11.07 -13.85
CA ALA A 102 -12.11 10.70 -13.97
C ALA A 102 -12.39 9.31 -13.38
N ALA A 103 -11.44 8.38 -13.55
CA ALA A 103 -11.42 7.09 -12.86
C ALA A 103 -10.16 7.05 -11.99
N PRO A 104 -10.28 7.04 -10.64
CA PRO A 104 -9.13 7.05 -9.75
C PRO A 104 -8.33 5.75 -9.86
N LEU A 105 -7.05 5.84 -9.49
CA LEU A 105 -6.16 4.69 -9.43
C LEU A 105 -6.09 4.15 -8.02
N ASN A 106 -6.28 2.85 -7.86
CA ASN A 106 -6.13 2.15 -6.59
C ASN A 106 -4.64 1.93 -6.33
N VAL A 107 -4.08 2.68 -5.38
CA VAL A 107 -2.68 2.58 -4.96
C VAL A 107 -2.50 1.35 -4.07
N TYR A 108 -3.38 1.20 -3.09
CA TYR A 108 -3.38 0.05 -2.19
C TYR A 108 -4.80 -0.48 -1.93
N PRO A 109 -5.02 -1.81 -2.03
CA PRO A 109 -6.29 -2.43 -1.66
C PRO A 109 -6.49 -2.36 -0.13
N PRO A 110 -7.67 -2.74 0.37
CA PRO A 110 -7.87 -2.95 1.81
C PRO A 110 -6.75 -3.83 2.40
N ALA A 111 -6.19 -3.36 3.52
CA ALA A 111 -5.22 -4.13 4.29
C ALA A 111 -5.83 -5.39 4.93
N PRO A 112 -5.03 -6.42 5.25
CA PRO A 112 -3.59 -6.53 5.01
C PRO A 112 -3.27 -6.99 3.58
N LEU A 113 -2.07 -6.64 3.12
CA LEU A 113 -1.52 -7.19 1.88
C LEU A 113 -1.11 -8.65 2.05
N THR A 114 -1.25 -9.44 0.97
CA THR A 114 -0.80 -10.83 0.91
C THR A 114 0.05 -11.10 -0.33
N PRO A 115 1.12 -11.93 -0.24
CA PRO A 115 1.88 -12.34 -1.43
C PRO A 115 0.97 -12.99 -2.48
N GLY A 116 1.14 -12.60 -3.74
CA GLY A 116 0.30 -13.00 -4.87
C GLY A 116 -0.97 -12.16 -5.06
N GLN A 117 -1.32 -11.29 -4.11
CA GLN A 117 -2.47 -10.39 -4.26
C GLN A 117 -2.27 -9.44 -5.44
N ARG A 118 -3.31 -9.30 -6.26
CA ARG A 118 -3.32 -8.46 -7.46
C ARG A 118 -4.56 -7.58 -7.50
N TRP A 119 -4.39 -6.33 -7.92
CA TRP A 119 -5.50 -5.40 -8.16
C TRP A 119 -5.23 -4.55 -9.39
N SER A 120 -6.29 -3.99 -9.94
CA SER A 120 -6.23 -3.07 -11.08
C SER A 120 -7.24 -1.94 -10.93
N SER A 121 -6.97 -0.85 -11.63
CA SER A 121 -7.80 0.35 -11.61
C SER A 121 -7.55 1.22 -12.84
N GLY A 122 -8.31 2.30 -12.97
CA GLY A 122 -8.28 3.18 -14.13
C GLY A 122 -9.27 2.76 -15.22
N LYS A 123 -9.38 3.59 -16.26
CA LYS A 123 -10.31 3.42 -17.38
C LYS A 123 -9.70 3.99 -18.67
N GLY A 124 -10.03 3.38 -19.80
CA GLY A 124 -9.59 3.87 -21.11
C GLY A 124 -8.08 3.79 -21.28
N SER A 125 -7.46 4.92 -21.62
CA SER A 125 -6.02 5.06 -21.86
C SER A 125 -5.17 5.12 -20.58
N LEU A 126 -5.79 5.22 -19.40
CA LEU A 126 -5.09 5.16 -18.11
C LEU A 126 -5.50 3.89 -17.37
N LYS A 127 -4.56 2.97 -17.18
CA LYS A 127 -4.76 1.75 -16.39
C LYS A 127 -3.56 1.51 -15.51
N SER A 128 -3.81 1.07 -14.28
CA SER A 128 -2.76 0.61 -13.37
C SER A 128 -3.08 -0.80 -12.89
N VAL A 129 -2.06 -1.65 -12.86
CA VAL A 129 -2.13 -3.02 -12.34
C VAL A 129 -0.99 -3.21 -11.36
N SER A 130 -1.31 -3.67 -10.17
CA SER A 130 -0.35 -3.90 -9.10
C SER A 130 -0.42 -5.35 -8.62
N THR A 131 0.72 -5.93 -8.27
CA THR A 131 0.81 -7.29 -7.72
C THR A 131 1.85 -7.32 -6.60
N VAL A 132 1.48 -7.89 -5.45
CA VAL A 132 2.44 -8.23 -4.40
C VAL A 132 3.22 -9.46 -4.86
N THR A 133 4.48 -9.28 -5.27
CA THR A 133 5.30 -10.36 -5.79
C THR A 133 5.92 -11.23 -4.69
N GLY A 134 5.98 -10.73 -3.45
CA GLY A 134 6.52 -11.47 -2.31
C GLY A 134 6.90 -10.56 -1.14
N ILE A 135 7.75 -11.08 -0.27
CA ILE A 135 8.39 -10.33 0.82
C ILE A 135 9.91 -10.36 0.57
N ALA A 136 10.56 -9.22 0.70
CA ALA A 136 12.00 -9.08 0.54
C ALA A 136 12.64 -8.45 1.78
N ALA A 137 13.85 -8.89 2.10
CA ALA A 137 14.68 -8.26 3.11
C ALA A 137 15.36 -7.01 2.50
N ILE A 138 15.02 -5.82 3.00
CA ILE A 138 15.55 -4.54 2.50
C ILE A 138 16.37 -3.86 3.59
N ASN A 139 17.53 -3.33 3.21
CA ASN A 139 18.30 -2.44 4.07
C ASN A 139 17.95 -0.99 3.69
N GLY A 140 17.54 -0.17 4.67
CA GLY A 140 17.23 1.25 4.47
C GLY A 140 17.31 1.98 5.81
N ALA A 141 17.68 3.26 5.81
CA ALA A 141 17.84 4.06 7.03
C ALA A 141 18.66 3.38 8.15
N GLY A 142 19.69 2.62 7.76
CA GLY A 142 20.53 1.86 8.70
C GLY A 142 19.86 0.66 9.38
N ARG A 143 18.68 0.24 8.93
CA ARG A 143 17.88 -0.86 9.50
C ARG A 143 17.55 -1.91 8.44
N LYS A 144 17.18 -3.10 8.89
CA LYS A 144 16.65 -4.18 8.04
C LYS A 144 15.14 -4.27 8.17
N TYR A 145 14.45 -4.39 7.06
CA TYR A 145 13.00 -4.51 6.97
C TYR A 145 12.61 -5.78 6.23
N ASN A 146 11.50 -6.40 6.64
CA ASN A 146 10.77 -7.35 5.82
C ASN A 146 9.66 -6.57 5.09
N ALA A 147 9.89 -6.26 3.82
CA ALA A 147 9.02 -5.40 3.03
C ALA A 147 8.24 -6.22 1.99
N PHE A 148 6.95 -5.91 1.81
CA PHE A 148 6.20 -6.39 0.66
C PHE A 148 6.77 -5.79 -0.60
N SER A 149 7.15 -6.64 -1.56
CA SER A 149 7.53 -6.22 -2.90
C SER A 149 6.26 -6.11 -3.75
N ILE A 150 5.97 -4.91 -4.26
CA ILE A 150 4.76 -4.61 -5.04
C ILE A 150 5.18 -4.08 -6.40
N ARG A 151 4.96 -4.89 -7.44
CA ARG A 151 5.18 -4.48 -8.83
C ARG A 151 3.93 -3.77 -9.35
N THR A 152 4.10 -2.54 -9.81
CA THR A 152 3.05 -1.72 -10.40
C THR A 152 3.39 -1.42 -11.84
N GLU A 153 2.47 -1.72 -12.74
CA GLU A 153 2.52 -1.35 -14.15
C GLU A 153 1.43 -0.32 -14.43
N THR A 154 1.81 0.82 -14.98
CA THR A 154 0.88 1.88 -15.37
C THR A 154 0.97 2.10 -16.87
N ASN A 155 -0.16 1.90 -17.56
CA ASN A 155 -0.34 2.29 -18.95
C ASN A 155 -1.00 3.67 -18.99
N ALA A 156 -0.33 4.63 -19.61
CA ALA A 156 -0.86 5.96 -19.89
C ALA A 156 -0.71 6.26 -21.38
N GLY A 157 -1.81 6.19 -22.14
CA GLY A 157 -1.82 6.52 -23.56
C GLY A 157 -0.95 5.59 -24.42
N GLY A 158 -0.81 4.32 -24.03
CA GLY A 158 0.03 3.34 -24.73
C GLY A 158 1.48 3.29 -24.23
N GLN A 159 1.90 4.23 -23.39
CA GLN A 159 3.19 4.16 -22.70
C GLN A 159 3.04 3.33 -21.43
N ILE A 160 3.82 2.26 -21.31
CA ILE A 160 3.85 1.41 -20.13
C ILE A 160 5.07 1.79 -19.30
N SER A 161 4.82 2.17 -18.06
CA SER A 161 5.84 2.33 -17.02
C SER A 161 5.68 1.24 -15.98
N ALA A 162 6.79 0.72 -15.49
CA ALA A 162 6.79 -0.29 -14.43
C ALA A 162 7.74 0.12 -13.30
N GLN A 163 7.28 -0.05 -12.06
CA GLN A 163 8.04 0.25 -10.85
C GLN A 163 7.73 -0.82 -9.81
N THR A 164 8.75 -1.23 -9.07
CA THR A 164 8.60 -2.05 -7.87
C THR A 164 8.74 -1.15 -6.64
N THR A 165 7.81 -1.25 -5.70
CA THR A 165 7.90 -0.59 -4.39
C THR A 165 8.08 -1.64 -3.31
N TYR A 166 8.90 -1.33 -2.31
CA TYR A 166 9.10 -2.17 -1.14
C TYR A 166 8.43 -1.52 0.05
N PHE A 167 7.30 -2.06 0.47
CA PHE A 167 6.39 -1.45 1.43
C PHE A 167 6.42 -2.18 2.77
N VAL A 168 6.51 -1.42 3.86
CA VAL A 168 6.46 -1.93 5.24
C VAL A 168 5.21 -1.36 5.92
N PRO A 169 4.29 -2.21 6.43
CA PRO A 169 3.10 -1.74 7.13
C PRO A 169 3.42 -0.79 8.29
N GLY A 170 2.71 0.32 8.39
CA GLY A 170 2.94 1.33 9.42
C GLY A 170 4.17 2.22 9.23
N LEU A 171 5.05 1.90 8.27
CA LEU A 171 6.22 2.70 7.94
C LEU A 171 6.13 3.33 6.55
N GLY A 172 5.56 2.66 5.55
CA GLY A 172 5.48 3.15 4.17
C GLY A 172 6.51 2.50 3.25
N VAL A 173 6.87 3.18 2.16
CA VAL A 173 7.81 2.65 1.16
C VAL A 173 9.25 2.86 1.62
N VAL A 174 10.01 1.77 1.75
CA VAL A 174 11.42 1.79 2.18
C VAL A 174 12.40 1.73 1.01
N ARG A 175 11.93 1.35 -0.19
CA ARG A 175 12.71 1.36 -1.44
C ARG A 175 11.77 1.46 -2.63
N TYR A 176 12.19 2.22 -3.63
CA TYR A 176 11.67 2.15 -5.00
C TYR A 176 12.71 1.48 -5.89
N GLU A 177 12.25 0.71 -6.86
CA GLU A 177 13.09 0.12 -7.91
C GLU A 177 12.41 0.32 -9.27
N THR A 178 13.13 0.94 -10.20
CA THR A 178 12.65 1.16 -11.57
C THR A 178 12.81 -0.11 -12.42
N ALA A 179 12.18 -0.14 -13.60
CA ALA A 179 12.26 -1.30 -14.49
C ALA A 179 13.69 -1.63 -14.97
N ASP A 180 14.57 -0.63 -15.04
CA ASP A 180 16.00 -0.75 -15.36
C ASP A 180 16.89 -1.04 -14.14
N GLY A 181 16.29 -1.25 -12.96
CA GLY A 181 17.00 -1.71 -11.75
C GLY A 181 17.62 -0.59 -10.91
N VAL A 182 17.32 0.68 -11.18
CA VAL A 182 17.75 1.78 -10.32
C VAL A 182 17.02 1.68 -8.99
N GLN A 183 17.77 1.60 -7.91
CA GLN A 183 17.25 1.52 -6.54
C GLN A 183 17.35 2.88 -5.85
N ILE A 184 16.24 3.27 -5.22
CA ILE A 184 16.10 4.51 -4.48
C ILE A 184 15.67 4.13 -3.06
N ASP A 185 16.57 4.28 -2.11
CA ASP A 185 16.45 3.74 -0.76
C ASP A 185 15.99 4.80 0.23
N LEU A 186 15.21 4.38 1.24
CA LEU A 186 14.90 5.22 2.38
C LEU A 186 16.19 5.54 3.16
N GLU A 187 16.38 6.81 3.49
CA GLU A 187 17.47 7.30 4.32
C GLU A 187 17.01 7.72 5.71
N ARG A 188 15.84 8.37 5.82
CA ARG A 188 15.26 8.84 7.07
C ARG A 188 13.74 8.94 7.00
#